data_AF-A0A937T6H3-F1
#
_entry.id   AF-A0A937T6H3-F1
#
_cell.length_a   1.000
_cell.length_b   1.000
_cell.length_c   1.000
_cell.angle_alpha   90.00
_cell.angle_beta   90.00
_cell.angle_gamma   90.00
#
_symmetry.space_group_name_H-M   'P 1'
#
loop_
_entity.id
_entity.type
_entity.pdbx_description
1 polymer ?
#
loop_
_entity_poly.entity_id
_entity_poly.type
_entity_poly.pdbx_seq_one_letter_code
_entity_poly.pdbx_strand_id
1 'polypeptide(L)'
;MARTTDFLHFQLPALVLAMPLLAGCGTIRHASLADVLSAEELARVVRPSNARNWIPNLAVLPRAELNGNLLTVFNIRNTKYLTADDYIVRHYDKTFDLNKLQSVDFAVVPFKEAPSLAHTLLSFGFGDEGNLAASVEVRLEEGETYSPVRGSMRQYEIMYVLADERDVIPLRTKFREDDVYLYRTRATPQQARALLLDVLARVNKLAVEPEFYDTFTNNCTTSIVRHINRLKPGRVPLDVGVLLPGYADRLAYDLGLLDTELSFEQTKRRARITRLANRYADDPDFSFKIRPG
;
A
#
# COMPACT_ATOMS: atom_id res chain seq x y z
N MET A 1 29.83 -23.30 -48.67
CA MET A 1 30.21 -24.25 -47.61
C MET A 1 29.39 -23.95 -46.36
N ALA A 2 28.45 -24.84 -46.06
CA ALA A 2 27.92 -25.27 -44.74
C ALA A 2 27.45 -24.28 -43.65
N ARG A 3 26.33 -24.73 -43.03
CA ARG A 3 25.74 -24.43 -41.69
C ARG A 3 24.79 -23.22 -41.66
N THR A 4 23.46 -23.34 -41.64
CA THR A 4 22.50 -24.03 -40.74
C THR A 4 22.75 -23.86 -39.24
N THR A 5 21.93 -23.01 -38.61
CA THR A 5 21.45 -23.17 -37.23
C THR A 5 20.03 -22.61 -37.09
N ASP A 6 19.21 -23.41 -36.43
CA ASP A 6 17.75 -23.39 -36.34
C ASP A 6 17.15 -22.26 -35.48
N PHE A 7 15.98 -21.78 -35.89
CA PHE A 7 15.01 -21.09 -35.05
C PHE A 7 14.06 -22.13 -34.43
N LEU A 8 14.11 -22.31 -33.12
CA LEU A 8 13.13 -23.10 -32.37
C LEU A 8 11.93 -22.21 -32.00
N HIS A 9 10.84 -22.40 -32.73
CA HIS A 9 9.49 -22.02 -32.31
C HIS A 9 9.01 -23.00 -31.23
N PHE A 10 8.70 -22.48 -30.03
CA PHE A 10 7.94 -23.23 -29.02
C PHE A 10 6.44 -23.08 -29.32
N GLN A 11 5.85 -24.09 -29.97
CA GLN A 11 4.40 -24.31 -29.97
C GLN A 11 4.05 -25.18 -28.75
N LEU A 12 3.14 -24.69 -27.91
CA LEU A 12 2.51 -25.48 -26.85
C LEU A 12 1.58 -26.55 -27.46
N PRO A 13 1.59 -27.81 -26.99
CA PRO A 13 0.69 -28.83 -27.52
C PRO A 13 -0.72 -28.66 -26.93
N ALA A 14 -1.71 -28.78 -27.82
CA ALA A 14 -3.12 -28.97 -27.48
C ALA A 14 -3.29 -30.29 -26.71
N LEU A 15 -3.81 -30.22 -25.49
CA LEU A 15 -4.17 -31.40 -24.72
C LEU A 15 -5.57 -31.86 -25.14
N VAL A 16 -5.62 -33.00 -25.83
CA VAL A 16 -6.84 -33.73 -26.20
C VAL A 16 -7.41 -34.39 -24.95
N LEU A 17 -8.66 -34.05 -24.60
CA LEU A 17 -9.46 -34.75 -23.59
C LEU A 17 -9.85 -36.14 -24.13
N ALA A 18 -9.27 -37.19 -23.55
CA ALA A 18 -9.72 -38.57 -23.75
C ALA A 18 -10.90 -38.87 -22.81
N MET A 19 -12.03 -39.28 -23.40
CA MET A 19 -13.16 -39.91 -22.68
C MET A 19 -12.81 -41.34 -22.26
N PRO A 20 -13.23 -41.82 -21.07
CA PRO A 20 -13.37 -43.24 -20.81
C PRO A 20 -14.83 -43.70 -21.00
N LEU A 21 -15.00 -44.73 -21.83
CA LEU A 21 -16.19 -45.56 -21.90
C LEU A 21 -16.25 -46.51 -20.69
N LEU A 22 -17.45 -46.64 -20.13
CA LEU A 22 -17.83 -47.37 -18.92
C LEU A 22 -17.62 -48.89 -18.98
N ALA A 23 -17.25 -49.49 -17.84
CA ALA A 23 -17.94 -50.65 -17.25
C ALA A 23 -17.41 -50.94 -15.84
N GLY A 24 -18.26 -50.80 -14.81
CA GLY A 24 -17.93 -51.22 -13.45
C GLY A 24 -18.93 -50.69 -12.41
N CYS A 25 -19.87 -51.54 -12.00
CA CYS A 25 -20.79 -51.29 -10.89
C CYS A 25 -20.03 -50.97 -9.60
N GLY A 26 -20.12 -49.73 -9.16
CA GLY A 26 -19.71 -49.27 -7.84
C GLY A 26 -20.09 -47.81 -7.74
N THR A 27 -20.94 -47.47 -6.77
CA THR A 27 -21.43 -46.11 -6.53
C THR A 27 -20.30 -45.21 -6.02
N ILE A 28 -19.40 -44.84 -6.93
CA ILE A 28 -18.56 -43.67 -6.77
C ILE A 28 -19.50 -42.49 -6.99
N ARG A 29 -19.77 -41.72 -5.93
CA ARG A 29 -20.35 -40.38 -6.07
C ARG A 29 -19.36 -39.56 -6.89
N HIS A 30 -19.53 -39.53 -8.20
CA HIS A 30 -18.92 -38.54 -9.05
C HIS A 30 -19.29 -37.18 -8.47
N ALA A 31 -18.30 -36.45 -7.95
CA ALA A 31 -18.47 -35.04 -7.67
C ALA A 31 -19.04 -34.43 -8.95
N SER A 32 -20.27 -33.93 -8.86
CA SER A 32 -20.93 -33.25 -9.96
C SER A 32 -19.99 -32.15 -10.47
N LEU A 33 -19.90 -32.01 -11.79
CA LEU A 33 -19.23 -30.93 -12.53
C LEU A 33 -19.90 -29.55 -12.28
N ALA A 34 -20.29 -29.26 -11.04
CA ALA A 34 -21.06 -28.09 -10.64
C ALA A 34 -20.22 -26.88 -10.22
N ASP A 35 -18.89 -26.98 -10.15
CA ASP A 35 -18.05 -25.82 -9.78
C ASP A 35 -17.54 -25.07 -11.02
N VAL A 36 -18.42 -24.86 -12.00
CA VAL A 36 -18.17 -23.86 -13.04
C VAL A 36 -18.59 -22.53 -12.45
N LEU A 37 -17.62 -21.75 -11.96
CA LEU A 37 -17.83 -20.36 -11.56
C LEU A 37 -18.66 -19.66 -12.64
N SER A 38 -19.75 -19.01 -12.24
CA SER A 38 -20.57 -18.22 -13.14
C SER A 38 -19.72 -17.19 -13.88
N ALA A 39 -20.18 -16.71 -15.05
CA ALA A 39 -19.47 -15.66 -15.79
C ALA A 39 -19.23 -14.40 -14.93
N GLU A 40 -20.10 -14.13 -13.97
CA GLU A 40 -19.98 -13.04 -12.99
C GLU A 40 -18.87 -13.32 -11.96
N GLU A 41 -18.80 -14.54 -11.41
CA GLU A 41 -17.73 -14.96 -10.51
C GLU A 41 -16.37 -15.01 -11.24
N LEU A 42 -16.33 -15.50 -12.49
CA LEU A 42 -15.14 -15.45 -13.33
C LEU A 42 -14.72 -14.01 -13.65
N ALA A 43 -15.67 -13.12 -13.95
CA ALA A 43 -15.37 -11.71 -14.19
C ALA A 43 -14.76 -11.04 -12.94
N ARG A 44 -15.27 -11.36 -11.74
CA ARG A 44 -14.72 -10.87 -10.46
C ARG A 44 -13.27 -11.30 -10.21
N VAL A 45 -12.91 -12.52 -10.59
CA VAL A 45 -11.54 -13.06 -10.43
C VAL A 45 -10.57 -12.47 -11.47
N VAL A 46 -11.09 -12.06 -12.64
CA VAL A 46 -10.24 -11.66 -13.78
C VAL A 46 -10.12 -10.14 -13.93
N ARG A 47 -11.10 -9.35 -13.46
CA ARG A 47 -11.12 -7.89 -13.66
C ARG A 47 -11.24 -7.13 -12.35
N PRO A 48 -10.34 -6.17 -12.08
CA PRO A 48 -10.48 -5.30 -10.93
C PRO A 48 -11.67 -4.36 -11.15
N SER A 49 -12.34 -3.97 -10.06
CA SER A 49 -13.50 -3.07 -10.10
C SER A 49 -13.40 -2.03 -8.99
N ASN A 50 -13.98 -0.84 -9.22
CA ASN A 50 -14.24 0.14 -8.16
C ASN A 50 -15.65 0.02 -7.57
N ALA A 51 -16.53 -0.74 -8.24
CA ALA A 51 -17.91 -0.99 -7.86
C ALA A 51 -18.04 -2.39 -7.28
N ARG A 52 -17.59 -2.56 -6.03
CA ARG A 52 -17.81 -3.76 -5.21
C ARG A 52 -18.38 -3.36 -3.85
N ASN A 53 -18.78 -4.35 -3.06
CA ASN A 53 -19.29 -4.11 -1.71
C ASN A 53 -18.12 -3.99 -0.73
N TRP A 54 -17.47 -2.84 -0.70
CA TRP A 54 -16.28 -2.60 0.12
C TRP A 54 -16.60 -2.46 1.60
N ILE A 55 -15.66 -2.86 2.47
CA ILE A 55 -15.77 -2.52 3.89
C ILE A 55 -15.77 -0.98 4.09
N PRO A 56 -16.44 -0.45 5.13
CA PRO A 56 -16.74 0.97 5.21
C PRO A 56 -15.54 1.90 5.13
N ASN A 57 -14.40 1.56 5.75
CA ASN A 57 -13.20 2.40 5.78
C ASN A 57 -12.35 2.35 4.49
N LEU A 58 -12.77 1.54 3.51
CA LEU A 58 -12.15 1.38 2.18
C LEU A 58 -13.12 1.66 1.03
N ALA A 59 -14.37 2.06 1.34
CA ALA A 59 -15.42 2.25 0.36
C ALA A 59 -15.23 3.51 -0.49
N VAL A 60 -14.71 4.58 0.08
CA VAL A 60 -14.56 5.89 -0.59
C VAL A 60 -13.13 6.05 -1.13
N LEU A 61 -13.01 6.35 -2.43
CA LEU A 61 -11.72 6.59 -3.08
C LEU A 61 -11.34 8.08 -2.96
N PRO A 62 -10.09 8.39 -2.60
CA PRO A 62 -9.59 9.76 -2.66
C PRO A 62 -9.29 10.19 -4.09
N ARG A 63 -9.32 11.50 -4.31
CA ARG A 63 -8.91 12.17 -5.55
C ARG A 63 -8.18 13.47 -5.22
N ALA A 64 -7.44 14.00 -6.16
CA ALA A 64 -6.76 15.27 -6.01
C ALA A 64 -6.81 16.11 -7.28
N GLU A 65 -6.97 17.42 -7.11
CA GLU A 65 -6.94 18.40 -8.19
C GLU A 65 -5.86 19.45 -7.90
N LEU A 66 -5.16 19.85 -8.96
CA LEU A 66 -4.10 20.85 -8.86
C LEU A 66 -4.50 22.10 -9.65
N ASN A 67 -4.54 23.24 -8.98
CA ASN A 67 -4.72 24.55 -9.60
C ASN A 67 -3.51 25.43 -9.27
N GLY A 68 -2.54 25.49 -10.18
CA GLY A 68 -1.26 26.16 -9.96
C GLY A 68 -0.48 25.49 -8.81
N ASN A 69 -0.35 26.19 -7.68
CA ASN A 69 0.28 25.67 -6.47
C ASN A 69 -0.71 25.21 -5.39
N LEU A 70 -2.01 25.39 -5.62
CA LEU A 70 -3.03 24.93 -4.69
C LEU A 70 -3.45 23.51 -5.05
N LEU A 71 -3.20 22.60 -4.13
CA LEU A 71 -3.55 21.19 -4.21
C LEU A 71 -4.81 20.95 -3.39
N THR A 72 -5.94 20.65 -4.03
CA THR A 72 -7.15 20.19 -3.35
C THR A 72 -7.17 18.67 -3.31
N VAL A 73 -7.24 18.09 -2.12
CA VAL A 73 -7.39 16.65 -1.91
C VAL A 73 -8.80 16.39 -1.39
N PHE A 74 -9.50 15.50 -2.09
CA PHE A 74 -10.86 15.09 -1.78
C PHE A 74 -10.87 13.73 -1.09
N ASN A 75 -11.82 13.56 -0.18
CA ASN A 75 -12.01 12.37 0.63
C ASN A 75 -10.76 11.99 1.45
N ILE A 76 -10.15 12.96 2.14
CA ILE A 76 -9.12 12.68 3.13
C ILE A 76 -9.77 11.94 4.29
N ARG A 77 -9.34 10.69 4.51
CA ARG A 77 -9.91 9.83 5.55
C ARG A 77 -9.48 10.31 6.94
N ASN A 78 -10.45 10.35 7.85
CA ASN A 78 -10.27 10.74 9.24
C ASN A 78 -11.11 9.86 10.17
N THR A 79 -10.92 8.56 10.05
CA THR A 79 -11.69 7.55 10.77
C THR A 79 -11.44 7.67 12.27
N LYS A 80 -12.53 7.67 13.05
CA LYS A 80 -12.47 7.62 14.51
C LYS A 80 -12.66 6.17 14.96
N TYR A 81 -11.61 5.58 15.52
CA TYR A 81 -11.63 4.22 16.01
C TYR A 81 -12.07 4.15 17.48
N LEU A 82 -12.91 3.17 17.80
CA LEU A 82 -13.19 2.74 19.17
C LEU A 82 -12.39 1.47 19.48
N THR A 83 -12.29 0.56 18.51
CA THR A 83 -11.38 -0.59 18.47
C THR A 83 -10.76 -0.71 17.07
N ALA A 84 -9.97 -1.76 16.80
CA ALA A 84 -9.44 -2.00 15.46
C ALA A 84 -10.54 -2.26 14.41
N ASP A 85 -11.69 -2.81 14.85
CA ASP A 85 -12.79 -3.26 13.99
C ASP A 85 -14.10 -2.49 14.21
N ASP A 86 -14.20 -1.68 15.26
CA ASP A 86 -15.32 -0.78 15.54
C ASP A 86 -14.88 0.68 15.39
N TYR A 87 -15.45 1.36 14.39
CA TYR A 87 -15.01 2.67 13.97
C TYR A 87 -16.10 3.46 13.24
N ILE A 88 -15.94 4.78 13.27
CA ILE A 88 -16.78 5.73 12.55
C ILE A 88 -15.96 6.34 11.43
N VAL A 89 -16.28 5.95 10.20
CA VAL A 89 -15.62 6.46 9.00
C VAL A 89 -16.03 7.90 8.76
N ARG A 90 -15.05 8.77 8.56
CA ARG A 90 -15.25 10.18 8.20
C ARG A 90 -14.27 10.55 7.11
N HIS A 91 -14.69 11.51 6.29
CA HIS A 91 -13.85 12.10 5.26
C HIS A 91 -14.00 13.62 5.29
N TYR A 92 -12.97 14.32 4.87
CA TYR A 92 -13.01 15.75 4.64
C TYR A 92 -12.19 16.10 3.40
N ASP A 93 -12.48 17.28 2.82
CA ASP A 93 -11.70 17.82 1.71
C ASP A 93 -10.82 18.95 2.23
N LYS A 94 -9.62 19.10 1.67
CA LYS A 94 -8.70 20.17 2.06
C LYS A 94 -7.84 20.63 0.91
N THR A 95 -7.64 21.94 0.86
CA THR A 95 -6.65 22.57 -0.03
C THR A 95 -5.35 22.83 0.73
N PHE A 96 -4.23 22.44 0.14
CA PHE A 96 -2.88 22.69 0.64
C PHE A 96 -2.12 23.60 -0.34
N ASP A 97 -1.29 24.50 0.17
CA ASP A 97 -0.32 25.22 -0.66
C ASP A 97 0.95 24.37 -0.82
N LEU A 98 1.26 23.95 -2.06
CA LEU A 98 2.46 23.17 -2.37
C LEU A 98 3.76 23.91 -2.04
N ASN A 99 3.76 25.25 -1.91
CA ASN A 99 4.93 26.00 -1.46
C ASN A 99 5.23 25.79 0.03
N LYS A 100 4.24 25.33 0.81
CA LYS A 100 4.40 24.99 2.22
C LYS A 100 4.79 23.54 2.45
N LEU A 101 4.86 22.71 1.41
CA LEU A 101 5.36 21.34 1.53
C LEU A 101 6.85 21.35 1.86
N GLN A 102 7.18 20.96 3.09
CA GLN A 102 8.53 21.04 3.64
C GLN A 102 9.24 19.69 3.68
N SER A 103 8.50 18.60 3.88
CA SER A 103 9.09 17.29 4.13
C SER A 103 8.20 16.13 3.68
N VAL A 104 8.82 14.96 3.57
CA VAL A 104 8.12 13.67 3.57
C VAL A 104 8.81 12.76 4.57
N ASP A 105 8.04 12.16 5.46
CA ASP A 105 8.51 11.13 6.39
C ASP A 105 8.11 9.73 5.86
N PHE A 106 8.93 8.73 6.16
CA PHE A 106 8.70 7.34 5.78
C PHE A 106 8.35 6.53 7.02
N ALA A 107 7.14 5.96 7.06
CA ALA A 107 6.72 5.13 8.17
C ALA A 107 6.84 3.64 7.84
N VAL A 108 7.35 2.88 8.81
CA VAL A 108 7.47 1.42 8.76
C VAL A 108 6.78 0.84 10.00
N VAL A 109 5.94 -0.15 9.78
CA VAL A 109 5.09 -0.78 10.81
C VAL A 109 5.25 -2.28 10.69
N PRO A 110 6.26 -2.88 11.36
CA PRO A 110 6.49 -4.32 11.33
C PRO A 110 5.30 -5.07 11.92
N PHE A 111 4.93 -6.19 11.30
CA PHE A 111 3.88 -7.06 11.87
C PHE A 111 4.45 -7.89 13.02
N LYS A 112 3.72 -7.99 14.14
CA LYS A 112 4.20 -8.67 15.35
C LYS A 112 4.56 -10.14 15.10
N GLU A 113 3.72 -10.83 14.36
CA GLU A 113 3.84 -12.26 14.08
C GLU A 113 4.85 -12.55 12.97
N ALA A 114 5.17 -11.55 12.14
CA ALA A 114 6.13 -11.66 11.04
C ALA A 114 6.92 -10.35 10.85
N PRO A 115 7.89 -10.03 11.73
CA PRO A 115 8.58 -8.72 11.70
C PRO A 115 9.42 -8.45 10.45
N SER A 116 9.71 -9.48 9.65
CA SER A 116 10.33 -9.33 8.32
C SER A 116 9.36 -8.75 7.28
N LEU A 117 8.05 -8.77 7.58
CA LEU A 117 7.02 -8.07 6.84
C LEU A 117 6.60 -6.81 7.62
N ALA A 118 6.26 -5.77 6.89
CA ALA A 118 5.82 -4.52 7.46
C ALA A 118 4.85 -3.82 6.52
N HIS A 119 3.99 -3.01 7.13
CA HIS A 119 3.27 -2.00 6.39
C HIS A 119 4.11 -0.74 6.27
N THR A 120 4.14 -0.15 5.07
CA THR A 120 4.88 1.10 4.82
C THR A 120 3.94 2.19 4.32
N LEU A 121 4.20 3.43 4.73
CA LEU A 121 3.42 4.59 4.30
C LEU A 121 4.29 5.86 4.27
N LEU A 122 3.79 6.90 3.61
CA LEU A 122 4.43 8.21 3.54
C LEU A 122 3.60 9.24 4.29
N SER A 123 4.24 10.25 4.87
CA SER A 123 3.57 11.41 5.45
C SER A 123 4.20 12.70 4.95
N PHE A 124 3.42 13.50 4.21
CA PHE A 124 3.85 14.76 3.61
C PHE A 124 3.53 15.91 4.57
N GLY A 125 4.55 16.68 4.97
CA GLY A 125 4.42 17.76 5.96
C GLY A 125 4.34 19.14 5.31
N PHE A 126 3.24 19.85 5.56
CA PHE A 126 2.96 21.20 5.05
C PHE A 126 3.18 22.30 6.11
N GLY A 127 4.03 22.04 7.09
CA GLY A 127 4.24 22.95 8.23
C GLY A 127 2.94 23.16 9.02
N ASP A 128 2.54 24.42 9.18
CA ASP A 128 1.34 24.80 9.93
C ASP A 128 0.03 24.35 9.27
N GLU A 129 0.06 23.93 7.99
CA GLU A 129 -1.10 23.30 7.34
C GLU A 129 -1.24 21.81 7.69
N GLY A 130 -0.35 21.26 8.51
CA GLY A 130 -0.40 19.88 8.99
C GLY A 130 0.18 18.86 8.00
N ASN A 131 -0.25 17.60 8.15
CA ASN A 131 0.31 16.48 7.41
C ASN A 131 -0.75 15.74 6.59
N LEU A 132 -0.32 15.23 5.43
CA LEU A 132 -1.11 14.33 4.59
C LEU A 132 -0.41 12.96 4.56
N ALA A 133 -1.01 11.96 5.19
CA ALA A 133 -0.54 10.59 5.09
C ALA A 133 -1.04 9.94 3.81
N ALA A 134 -0.18 9.15 3.15
CA ALA A 134 -0.52 8.33 2.01
C ALA A 134 -0.14 6.88 2.32
N SER A 135 -1.16 6.03 2.43
CA SER A 135 -1.02 4.61 2.71
C SER A 135 -1.58 3.81 1.54
N VAL A 136 -0.78 2.88 1.02
CA VAL A 136 -1.24 1.94 0.01
C VAL A 136 -1.87 0.76 0.71
N GLU A 137 -3.15 0.53 0.49
CA GLU A 137 -3.92 -0.48 1.20
C GLU A 137 -4.49 -1.50 0.22
N VAL A 138 -4.62 -2.72 0.73
CA VAL A 138 -5.51 -3.71 0.13
C VAL A 138 -6.95 -3.22 0.31
N ARG A 139 -7.73 -3.22 -0.76
CA ARG A 139 -9.14 -2.85 -0.74
C ARG A 139 -10.00 -4.10 -0.58
N LEU A 140 -10.61 -4.26 0.59
CA LEU A 140 -11.35 -5.46 0.99
C LEU A 140 -12.87 -5.28 0.80
N GLU A 141 -13.53 -6.32 0.31
CA GLU A 141 -14.98 -6.45 0.30
C GLU A 141 -15.53 -6.89 1.68
N GLU A 142 -16.81 -6.62 1.93
CA GLU A 142 -17.50 -7.16 3.11
C GLU A 142 -17.40 -8.69 3.15
N GLY A 143 -17.01 -9.21 4.32
CA GLY A 143 -16.79 -10.64 4.53
C GLY A 143 -15.37 -11.11 4.17
N GLU A 144 -14.52 -10.26 3.59
CA GLU A 144 -13.13 -10.59 3.34
C GLU A 144 -12.24 -10.30 4.54
N THR A 145 -11.25 -11.17 4.76
CA THR A 145 -10.17 -10.94 5.72
C THR A 145 -8.85 -11.05 4.98
N TYR A 146 -7.96 -10.09 5.23
CA TYR A 146 -6.66 -10.08 4.59
C TYR A 146 -5.88 -11.37 4.85
N SER A 147 -5.23 -11.87 3.79
CA SER A 147 -4.30 -12.98 3.87
C SER A 147 -3.15 -12.71 2.89
N PRO A 148 -1.88 -12.71 3.34
CA PRO A 148 -0.72 -12.51 2.47
C PRO A 148 -0.68 -13.49 1.29
N VAL A 149 -1.12 -14.73 1.50
CA VAL A 149 -1.21 -15.78 0.48
C VAL A 149 -2.28 -15.43 -0.55
N ARG A 150 -3.48 -15.01 -0.12
CA ARG A 150 -4.56 -14.56 -1.03
C ARG A 150 -4.19 -13.29 -1.81
N GLY A 151 -3.43 -12.39 -1.18
CA GLY A 151 -2.88 -11.18 -1.83
C GLY A 151 -1.91 -11.46 -2.98
N SER A 152 -1.31 -12.65 -3.05
CA SER A 152 -0.47 -13.09 -4.18
C SER A 152 -1.24 -13.72 -5.34
N MET A 153 -2.56 -13.91 -5.20
CA MET A 153 -3.44 -14.59 -6.18
C MET A 153 -4.42 -13.63 -6.89
N ARG A 154 -4.14 -12.31 -6.92
CA ARG A 154 -5.02 -11.26 -7.51
C ARG A 154 -6.44 -11.25 -6.94
N GLN A 155 -6.58 -11.52 -5.64
CA GLN A 155 -7.90 -11.61 -5.00
C GLN A 155 -8.39 -10.29 -4.40
N TYR A 156 -7.56 -9.25 -4.38
CA TYR A 156 -7.94 -7.95 -3.83
C TYR A 156 -7.54 -6.82 -4.76
N GLU A 157 -8.30 -5.74 -4.76
CA GLU A 157 -7.92 -4.48 -5.38
C GLU A 157 -6.93 -3.70 -4.52
N ILE A 158 -6.14 -2.83 -5.16
CA ILE A 158 -5.28 -1.86 -4.47
C ILE A 158 -5.97 -0.50 -4.40
N MET A 159 -5.83 0.20 -3.29
CA MET A 159 -6.17 1.61 -3.20
C MET A 159 -5.10 2.40 -2.46
N TYR A 160 -5.16 3.72 -2.61
CA TYR A 160 -4.41 4.63 -1.76
C TYR A 160 -5.43 5.25 -0.81
N VAL A 161 -5.12 5.20 0.48
CA VAL A 161 -5.77 5.99 1.51
C VAL A 161 -4.95 7.26 1.69
N LEU A 162 -5.55 8.40 1.37
CA LEU A 162 -5.06 9.70 1.79
C LEU A 162 -5.75 10.05 3.10
N ALA A 163 -4.99 10.34 4.16
CA ALA A 163 -5.56 10.43 5.50
C ALA A 163 -4.86 11.46 6.39
N ASP A 164 -5.60 11.87 7.43
CA ASP A 164 -5.02 12.51 8.61
C ASP A 164 -4.13 11.51 9.35
N GLU A 165 -2.99 11.95 9.90
CA GLU A 165 -2.12 11.05 10.66
C GLU A 165 -2.83 10.46 11.90
N ARG A 166 -3.83 11.14 12.45
CA ARG A 166 -4.67 10.67 13.57
C ARG A 166 -5.60 9.51 13.19
N ASP A 167 -5.84 9.28 11.90
CA ASP A 167 -6.51 8.07 11.40
C ASP A 167 -5.52 6.92 11.35
N VAL A 168 -4.43 7.09 10.59
CA VAL A 168 -3.59 5.96 10.20
C VAL A 168 -2.58 5.52 11.26
N ILE A 169 -2.07 6.43 12.10
CA ILE A 169 -1.05 6.08 13.09
C ILE A 169 -1.68 5.43 14.34
N PRO A 170 -2.68 6.04 15.01
CA PRO A 170 -3.32 5.43 16.18
C PRO A 170 -4.00 4.09 15.88
N LEU A 171 -4.56 3.89 14.69
CA LEU A 171 -5.04 2.57 14.25
C LEU A 171 -3.99 1.49 14.51
N ARG A 172 -2.75 1.77 14.14
CA ARG A 172 -1.64 0.83 14.24
C ARG A 172 -1.10 0.77 15.66
N THR A 173 -0.84 1.92 16.30
CA THR A 173 -0.20 1.94 17.63
C THR A 173 -1.13 1.65 18.81
N LYS A 174 -2.36 2.18 18.79
CA LYS A 174 -3.30 2.13 19.92
C LYS A 174 -4.28 0.99 19.80
N PHE A 175 -4.76 0.71 18.59
CA PHE A 175 -5.85 -0.24 18.37
C PHE A 175 -5.38 -1.62 17.88
N ARG A 176 -4.26 -1.69 17.14
CA ARG A 176 -3.58 -2.95 16.77
C ARG A 176 -2.35 -3.25 17.64
N GLU A 177 -1.95 -2.25 18.44
CA GLU A 177 -0.80 -2.31 19.34
C GLU A 177 0.54 -2.62 18.64
N ASP A 178 0.65 -2.29 17.35
CA ASP A 178 1.87 -2.43 16.55
C ASP A 178 2.89 -1.35 16.89
N ASP A 179 4.16 -1.65 16.64
CA ASP A 179 5.19 -0.64 16.67
C ASP A 179 5.17 0.20 15.38
N VAL A 180 5.22 1.52 15.53
CA VAL A 180 5.33 2.45 14.41
C VAL A 180 6.64 3.21 14.50
N TYR A 181 7.40 3.13 13.42
CA TYR A 181 8.63 3.88 13.21
C TYR A 181 8.38 4.93 12.13
N LEU A 182 8.58 6.21 12.44
CA LEU A 182 8.42 7.33 11.52
C LEU A 182 9.80 7.97 11.29
N TYR A 183 10.38 7.68 10.13
CA TYR A 183 11.72 8.11 9.76
C TYR A 183 11.69 9.43 9.01
N ARG A 184 12.54 10.38 9.44
CA ARG A 184 12.82 11.58 8.65
C ARG A 184 13.62 11.19 7.41
N THR A 185 13.13 11.60 6.25
CA THR A 185 13.86 11.41 4.98
C THR A 185 14.78 12.61 4.71
N ARG A 186 15.74 12.41 3.80
CA ARG A 186 16.63 13.45 3.27
C ARG A 186 16.08 14.12 2.00
N ALA A 187 14.80 13.89 1.67
CA ALA A 187 14.19 14.49 0.50
C ALA A 187 14.13 16.01 0.66
N THR A 188 14.59 16.75 -0.35
CA THR A 188 14.40 18.21 -0.37
C THR A 188 12.92 18.54 -0.57
N PRO A 189 12.46 19.77 -0.23
CA PRO A 189 11.07 20.19 -0.51
C PRO A 189 10.65 19.95 -1.97
N GLN A 190 11.56 20.16 -2.93
CA GLN A 190 11.32 19.91 -4.35
C GLN A 190 11.13 18.41 -4.64
N GLN A 191 11.92 17.55 -4.01
CA GLN A 191 11.79 16.08 -4.15
C GLN A 191 10.52 15.57 -3.48
N ALA A 192 10.18 16.09 -2.30
CA ALA A 192 8.92 15.78 -1.61
C ALA A 192 7.71 16.18 -2.48
N ARG A 193 7.74 17.36 -3.11
CA ARG A 193 6.72 17.81 -4.06
C ARG A 193 6.61 16.90 -5.27
N ALA A 194 7.73 16.53 -5.88
CA ALA A 194 7.72 15.62 -7.02
C ALA A 194 7.13 14.24 -6.64
N LEU A 195 7.50 13.72 -5.46
CA LEU A 195 6.98 12.46 -4.94
C LEU A 195 5.48 12.52 -4.66
N LEU A 196 5.02 13.59 -4.00
CA LEU A 196 3.60 13.78 -3.74
C LEU A 196 2.79 13.81 -5.04
N LEU A 197 3.25 14.56 -6.05
CA LEU A 197 2.53 14.66 -7.32
C LEU A 197 2.49 13.31 -8.07
N ASP A 198 3.55 12.49 -8.04
CA ASP A 198 3.54 11.15 -8.65
C ASP A 198 2.58 10.20 -7.89
N VAL A 199 2.55 10.28 -6.55
CA VAL A 199 1.59 9.56 -5.70
C VAL A 199 0.15 9.95 -6.03
N LEU A 200 -0.14 11.25 -6.15
CA LEU A 200 -1.48 11.74 -6.45
C LEU A 200 -1.94 11.42 -7.87
N ALA A 201 -1.02 11.41 -8.84
CA ALA A 201 -1.32 10.91 -10.18
C ALA A 201 -1.76 9.44 -10.14
N ARG A 202 -1.12 8.62 -9.29
CA ARG A 202 -1.51 7.22 -9.07
C ARG A 202 -2.86 7.10 -8.34
N VAL A 203 -3.12 7.93 -7.33
CA VAL A 203 -4.42 8.02 -6.65
C VAL A 203 -5.54 8.29 -7.66
N ASN A 204 -5.38 9.34 -8.48
CA ASN A 204 -6.37 9.72 -9.48
C ASN A 204 -6.57 8.64 -10.54
N LYS A 205 -5.49 7.97 -10.97
CA LYS A 205 -5.60 6.82 -11.89
C LYS A 205 -6.48 5.73 -11.28
N LEU A 206 -6.19 5.28 -10.06
CA LEU A 206 -6.93 4.19 -9.41
C LEU A 206 -8.40 4.54 -9.14
N ALA A 207 -8.73 5.82 -9.00
CA ALA A 207 -10.12 6.28 -8.88
C ALA A 207 -10.96 6.02 -10.15
N VAL A 208 -10.31 5.86 -11.32
CA VAL A 208 -10.97 5.61 -12.61
C VAL A 208 -10.69 4.20 -13.12
N GLU A 209 -9.44 3.77 -13.04
CA GLU A 209 -8.93 2.49 -13.53
C GLU A 209 -8.45 1.65 -12.33
N PRO A 210 -9.30 0.79 -11.75
CA PRO A 210 -8.91 -0.05 -10.63
C PRO A 210 -7.86 -1.07 -11.06
N GLU A 211 -7.02 -1.49 -10.11
CA GLU A 211 -5.98 -2.49 -10.33
C GLU A 211 -5.99 -3.50 -9.19
N PHE A 212 -5.56 -4.73 -9.47
CA PHE A 212 -5.35 -5.71 -8.42
C PHE A 212 -4.11 -5.38 -7.59
N TYR A 213 -4.23 -5.61 -6.29
CA TYR A 213 -3.10 -5.72 -5.38
C TYR A 213 -2.28 -6.97 -5.73
N ASP A 214 -0.98 -6.87 -5.59
CA ASP A 214 -0.07 -7.99 -5.75
C ASP A 214 1.02 -7.94 -4.69
N THR A 215 1.12 -8.98 -3.87
CA THR A 215 2.05 -9.05 -2.74
C THR A 215 3.51 -8.83 -3.17
N PHE A 216 3.91 -9.13 -4.40
CA PHE A 216 5.31 -9.02 -4.85
C PHE A 216 5.60 -7.78 -5.68
N THR A 217 4.61 -7.26 -6.39
CA THR A 217 4.82 -6.24 -7.42
C THR A 217 3.93 -5.02 -7.26
N ASN A 218 2.81 -5.08 -6.53
CA ASN A 218 1.87 -3.97 -6.38
C ASN A 218 1.31 -3.93 -4.95
N ASN A 219 2.19 -3.57 -4.02
CA ASN A 219 1.94 -3.45 -2.58
C ASN A 219 2.43 -2.09 -2.05
N CYS A 220 2.38 -1.89 -0.73
CA CYS A 220 2.80 -0.64 -0.11
C CYS A 220 4.26 -0.26 -0.36
N THR A 221 5.19 -1.19 -0.16
CA THR A 221 6.62 -0.93 -0.34
C THR A 221 7.00 -0.83 -1.82
N THR A 222 6.55 -1.76 -2.65
CA THR A 222 6.88 -1.75 -4.09
C THR A 222 6.28 -0.56 -4.82
N SER A 223 5.14 -0.06 -4.36
CA SER A 223 4.56 1.18 -4.87
C SER A 223 5.41 2.40 -4.53
N ILE A 224 5.86 2.54 -3.27
CA ILE A 224 6.77 3.63 -2.88
C ILE A 224 8.07 3.57 -3.69
N VAL A 225 8.66 2.38 -3.83
CA VAL A 225 9.87 2.15 -4.65
C VAL A 225 9.63 2.57 -6.10
N ARG A 226 8.48 2.22 -6.69
CA ARG A 226 8.11 2.62 -8.05
C ARG A 226 8.03 4.14 -8.19
N HIS A 227 7.41 4.83 -7.24
CA HIS A 227 7.34 6.30 -7.25
C HIS A 227 8.73 6.94 -7.20
N ILE A 228 9.59 6.47 -6.30
CA ILE A 228 10.97 6.97 -6.18
C ILE A 228 11.76 6.73 -7.48
N ASN A 229 11.65 5.52 -8.05
CA ASN A 229 12.38 5.16 -9.28
C ASN A 229 11.85 5.83 -10.54
N ARG A 230 10.59 6.27 -10.59
CA ARG A 230 10.09 7.12 -11.69
C ARG A 230 10.75 8.48 -11.69
N LEU A 231 10.95 9.06 -10.50
CA LEU A 231 11.59 10.36 -10.35
C LEU A 231 13.12 10.30 -10.51
N LYS A 232 13.73 9.22 -10.04
CA LYS A 232 15.16 8.97 -10.19
C LYS A 232 15.40 7.48 -10.51
N PRO A 233 15.51 7.11 -11.78
CA PRO A 233 15.69 5.71 -12.19
C PRO A 233 16.87 5.04 -11.47
N GLY A 234 16.63 3.82 -10.98
CA GLY A 234 17.63 3.02 -10.27
C GLY A 234 17.98 3.50 -8.86
N ARG A 235 17.23 4.48 -8.31
CA ARG A 235 17.50 5.02 -6.97
C ARG A 235 17.34 3.99 -5.86
N VAL A 236 16.38 3.09 -6.01
CA VAL A 236 16.17 1.92 -5.17
C VAL A 236 16.27 0.66 -6.04
N PRO A 237 17.32 -0.18 -5.86
CA PRO A 237 17.47 -1.40 -6.63
C PRO A 237 16.46 -2.47 -6.18
N LEU A 238 16.39 -3.56 -6.94
CA LEU A 238 15.76 -4.79 -6.45
C LEU A 238 16.61 -5.33 -5.30
N ASP A 239 16.02 -5.40 -4.11
CA ASP A 239 16.72 -5.75 -2.88
C ASP A 239 15.79 -6.52 -1.94
N VAL A 240 16.36 -7.29 -1.01
CA VAL A 240 15.60 -8.04 -0.02
C VAL A 240 14.70 -7.14 0.83
N GLY A 241 15.09 -5.90 1.12
CA GLY A 241 14.27 -4.93 1.85
C GLY A 241 13.05 -4.42 1.06
N VAL A 242 13.00 -4.65 -0.26
CA VAL A 242 11.81 -4.41 -1.08
C VAL A 242 10.83 -5.59 -0.99
N LEU A 243 11.36 -6.81 -0.95
CA LEU A 243 10.56 -8.05 -0.86
C LEU A 243 10.08 -8.34 0.56
N LEU A 244 10.88 -7.97 1.55
CA LEU A 244 10.63 -8.13 2.99
C LEU A 244 10.63 -6.73 3.64
N PRO A 245 9.47 -6.05 3.64
CA PRO A 245 9.38 -4.65 4.07
C PRO A 245 9.83 -4.35 5.51
N GLY A 246 9.96 -5.37 6.37
CA GLY A 246 10.56 -5.22 7.70
C GLY A 246 12.01 -4.75 7.69
N TYR A 247 12.69 -4.86 6.54
CA TYR A 247 14.06 -4.36 6.32
C TYR A 247 14.10 -3.10 5.43
N ALA A 248 12.94 -2.54 5.05
CA ALA A 248 12.87 -1.39 4.15
C ALA A 248 13.51 -0.13 4.77
N ASP A 249 13.43 0.03 6.09
CA ASP A 249 14.08 1.12 6.82
C ASP A 249 15.61 1.04 6.72
N ARG A 250 16.18 -0.14 6.91
CA ARG A 250 17.62 -0.39 6.77
C ARG A 250 18.08 -0.13 5.35
N LEU A 251 17.36 -0.65 4.36
CA LEU A 251 17.67 -0.40 2.94
C LEU A 251 17.63 1.10 2.63
N ALA A 252 16.58 1.80 3.06
CA ALA A 252 16.46 3.25 2.83
C ALA A 252 17.57 4.04 3.53
N TYR A 253 18.00 3.63 4.72
CA TYR A 253 19.15 4.20 5.42
C TYR A 253 20.45 3.99 4.66
N ASP A 254 20.76 2.75 4.26
CA ASP A 254 22.00 2.39 3.54
C ASP A 254 22.08 3.09 2.18
N LEU A 255 20.92 3.33 1.54
CA LEU A 255 20.81 4.11 0.32
C LEU A 255 20.93 5.62 0.54
N GLY A 256 21.01 6.12 1.78
CA GLY A 256 21.05 7.55 2.11
C GLY A 256 19.74 8.29 1.80
N LEU A 257 18.59 7.59 1.84
CA LEU A 257 17.26 8.18 1.71
C LEU A 257 16.73 8.69 3.05
N LEU A 258 17.13 8.05 4.15
CA LEU A 258 16.81 8.48 5.52
C LEU A 258 17.91 9.38 6.08
N ASP A 259 17.60 10.10 7.14
CA ASP A 259 18.61 10.82 7.91
C ASP A 259 19.71 9.86 8.42
N THR A 260 20.96 10.22 8.13
CA THR A 260 22.17 9.44 8.43
C THR A 260 23.15 10.18 9.33
N GLU A 261 22.70 11.23 10.04
CA GLU A 261 23.55 11.91 11.03
C GLU A 261 23.93 11.00 12.21
N LEU A 262 23.03 10.08 12.56
CA LEU A 262 23.23 9.07 13.59
C LEU A 262 23.42 7.68 12.98
N SER A 263 23.91 6.71 13.76
CA SER A 263 23.95 5.31 13.30
C SER A 263 22.53 4.77 13.09
N PHE A 264 22.37 3.75 12.23
CA PHE A 264 21.06 3.16 11.95
C PHE A 264 20.28 2.78 13.21
N GLU A 265 20.93 2.15 14.20
CA GLU A 265 20.28 1.77 15.47
C GLU A 265 19.79 2.98 16.27
N GLN A 266 20.54 4.07 16.26
CA GLN A 266 20.15 5.33 16.89
C GLN A 266 18.99 5.99 16.12
N THR A 267 19.05 6.02 14.79
CA THR A 267 17.98 6.51 13.91
C THR A 267 16.69 5.72 14.11
N LYS A 268 16.75 4.39 14.13
CA LYS A 268 15.61 3.49 14.38
C LYS A 268 15.00 3.71 15.75
N ARG A 269 15.82 3.83 16.80
CA ARG A 269 15.34 4.13 18.14
C ARG A 269 14.63 5.48 18.20
N ARG A 270 15.16 6.51 17.54
CA ARG A 270 14.57 7.85 17.48
C ARG A 270 13.28 7.86 16.64
N ALA A 271 13.22 7.08 15.58
CA ALA A 271 12.04 6.97 14.72
C ALA A 271 10.86 6.26 15.41
N ARG A 272 11.06 5.48 16.48
CA ARG A 272 9.97 4.77 17.15
C ARG A 272 9.02 5.74 17.86
N ILE A 273 7.88 6.01 17.26
CA ILE A 273 6.88 6.98 17.75
C ILE A 273 5.75 6.33 18.55
N THR A 274 5.67 5.00 18.66
CA THR A 274 4.55 4.25 19.29
C THR A 274 4.07 4.88 20.60
N ARG A 275 5.00 5.18 21.52
CA ARG A 275 4.68 5.77 22.82
C ARG A 275 4.11 7.19 22.71
N LEU A 276 4.68 8.02 21.84
CA LEU A 276 4.24 9.41 21.64
C LEU A 276 2.88 9.44 20.93
N ALA A 277 2.70 8.60 19.91
CA ALA A 277 1.44 8.45 19.19
C ALA A 277 0.30 8.04 20.13
N ASN A 278 0.53 7.05 21.02
CA ASN A 278 -0.48 6.64 21.99
C ASN A 278 -0.78 7.74 23.02
N ARG A 279 0.24 8.49 23.45
CA ARG A 279 0.08 9.59 24.41
C ARG A 279 -0.74 10.75 23.86
N TYR A 280 -0.50 11.12 22.60
CA TYR A 280 -1.08 12.33 21.99
C TYR A 280 -2.22 12.02 21.01
N ALA A 281 -2.76 10.79 20.99
CA ALA A 281 -3.73 10.34 19.99
C ALA A 281 -4.92 11.28 19.76
N ASP A 282 -5.38 11.96 20.82
CA ASP A 282 -6.53 12.88 20.79
C ASP A 282 -6.10 14.37 20.77
N ASP A 283 -4.81 14.66 20.62
CA ASP A 283 -4.23 15.99 20.66
C ASP A 283 -4.38 16.71 19.30
N PRO A 284 -4.78 18.00 19.26
CA PRO A 284 -4.85 18.75 18.01
C PRO A 284 -3.49 18.90 17.32
N ASP A 285 -2.40 18.91 18.09
CA ASP A 285 -1.02 19.01 17.59
C ASP A 285 -0.36 17.64 17.40
N PHE A 286 -1.15 16.57 17.24
CA PHE A 286 -0.68 15.17 17.14
C PHE A 286 0.55 15.02 16.26
N SER A 287 0.46 15.48 15.00
CA SER A 287 1.52 15.38 14.00
C SER A 287 2.83 16.01 14.47
N PHE A 288 2.76 17.17 15.13
CA PHE A 288 3.96 17.81 15.68
C PHE A 288 4.52 17.01 16.87
N LYS A 289 3.66 16.60 17.79
CA LYS A 289 4.05 15.97 19.06
C LYS A 289 4.57 14.53 18.94
N ILE A 290 4.25 13.82 17.85
CA ILE A 290 4.81 12.48 17.60
C ILE A 290 6.22 12.51 17.04
N ARG A 291 6.69 13.66 16.52
CA ARG A 291 8.02 13.79 15.92
C ARG A 291 9.01 14.28 16.99
N PRO A 292 10.05 13.50 17.34
CA PRO A 292 11.06 13.96 18.27
C PRO A 292 11.93 15.03 17.61
N GLY A 293 11.86 16.25 18.15
CA GLY A 293 12.77 17.37 17.82
C GLY A 293 14.23 17.00 18.03
#